data_AF-Q2PZH0-F1
#
_entry.id   AF-Q2PZH0-F1
#
_cell.length_a   1.000
_cell.length_b   1.000
_cell.length_c   1.000
_cell.angle_alpha   90.00
_cell.angle_beta   90.00
_cell.angle_gamma   90.00
#
_symmetry.space_group_name_H-M   'P 1'
#
loop_
_entity.id
_entity.type
_entity.pdbx_description
1 polymer ?
#
loop_
_entity_poly.entity_id
_entity_poly.type
_entity_poly.pdbx_seq_one_letter_code
_entity_poly.pdbx_strand_id
1 'polypeptide(L)'
;MLSTTSPFCPMVPTSTMTPPPTTTTTPHRPQGSPKQCSNCFVAETCQWRNVRSENGILCNACFIYQRKYKKTRPITAMEKYRSKKAHRQSNSD
;
A
#
# COMPACT_ATOMS: atom_id res chain seq x y z
N MET A 1 -37.37 52.52 3.01
CA MET A 1 -37.11 52.15 1.61
C MET A 1 -35.62 51.95 1.43
N LEU A 2 -35.18 50.74 1.09
CA LEU A 2 -34.05 50.42 0.20
C LEU A 2 -33.94 48.89 0.16
N SER A 3 -34.74 48.32 -0.73
CA SER A 3 -34.50 47.00 -1.33
C SER A 3 -33.14 47.01 -2.02
N THR A 4 -32.41 45.90 -2.04
CA THR A 4 -31.77 45.36 -3.26
C THR A 4 -31.29 43.94 -2.98
N THR A 5 -31.56 43.10 -3.97
CA THR A 5 -31.51 41.65 -4.07
C THR A 5 -30.09 41.07 -4.21
N SER A 6 -29.89 39.88 -3.65
CA SER A 6 -28.86 38.89 -4.03
C SER A 6 -29.06 38.47 -5.51
N PRO A 7 -28.03 38.10 -6.31
CA PRO A 7 -27.55 36.71 -6.35
C PRO A 7 -26.07 36.50 -6.79
N PHE A 8 -25.65 35.21 -6.77
CA PHE A 8 -24.45 34.58 -7.38
C PHE A 8 -23.17 34.52 -6.50
N CYS A 9 -22.47 33.38 -6.38
CA CYS A 9 -22.28 32.27 -7.32
C CYS A 9 -22.42 30.87 -6.66
N PRO A 10 -22.90 29.84 -7.41
CA PRO A 10 -22.90 28.46 -6.95
C PRO A 10 -21.46 27.90 -6.87
N MET A 11 -21.10 27.34 -5.72
CA MET A 11 -19.87 26.57 -5.58
C MET A 11 -20.04 25.26 -6.37
N VAL A 12 -19.28 25.14 -7.46
CA VAL A 12 -19.19 23.94 -8.28
C VAL A 12 -18.81 22.71 -7.44
N PRO A 13 -19.54 21.58 -7.50
CA PRO A 13 -18.98 20.30 -7.12
C PRO A 13 -18.33 19.69 -8.37
N THR A 14 -17.03 19.81 -8.51
CA THR A 14 -16.27 18.97 -9.44
C THR A 14 -15.20 18.24 -8.66
N SER A 15 -15.47 16.98 -8.36
CA SER A 15 -14.45 15.93 -8.41
C SER A 15 -15.20 14.61 -8.49
N THR A 16 -15.42 14.21 -9.73
CA THR A 16 -15.50 12.84 -10.23
C THR A 16 -15.03 11.83 -9.18
N MET A 17 -15.98 11.17 -8.50
CA MET A 17 -15.70 9.92 -7.80
C MET A 17 -15.51 8.86 -8.88
N THR A 18 -14.30 8.76 -9.43
CA THR A 18 -13.89 7.55 -10.12
C THR A 18 -13.59 6.51 -9.04
N PRO A 19 -14.36 5.42 -8.90
CA PRO A 19 -13.94 4.31 -8.06
C PRO A 19 -12.66 3.72 -8.67
N PRO A 20 -11.59 3.48 -7.90
CA PRO A 20 -10.47 2.69 -8.41
C PRO A 20 -10.98 1.29 -8.74
N PRO A 21 -10.70 0.75 -9.94
CA PRO A 21 -11.16 -0.58 -10.31
C PRO A 21 -10.53 -1.62 -9.38
N THR A 22 -11.41 -2.36 -8.70
CA THR A 22 -11.14 -3.67 -8.12
C THR A 22 -10.62 -4.63 -9.19
N THR A 23 -9.54 -5.36 -8.83
CA THR A 23 -9.14 -6.68 -9.36
C THR A 23 -9.01 -6.82 -10.88
N THR A 24 -7.79 -6.96 -11.41
CA THR A 24 -7.36 -8.02 -12.37
C THR A 24 -5.90 -7.79 -12.80
N THR A 25 -5.09 -8.83 -12.56
CA THR A 25 -4.02 -9.35 -13.44
C THR A 25 -3.63 -8.46 -14.63
N THR A 26 -2.56 -7.66 -14.51
CA THR A 26 -1.87 -7.06 -15.65
C THR A 26 -0.36 -7.25 -15.50
N PRO A 27 0.36 -7.77 -16.51
CA PRO A 27 1.81 -7.85 -16.51
C PRO A 27 2.37 -6.47 -16.92
N HIS A 28 2.11 -5.43 -16.13
CA HIS A 28 2.66 -4.12 -16.42
C HIS A 28 4.12 -4.09 -15.98
N ARG A 29 5.01 -4.15 -16.99
CA ARG A 29 6.47 -4.08 -16.88
C ARG A 29 6.88 -2.99 -15.88
N PRO A 30 7.59 -3.31 -14.78
CA PRO A 30 8.11 -2.29 -13.88
C PRO A 30 9.33 -1.64 -14.54
N GLN A 31 9.12 -0.59 -15.33
CA GLN A 31 10.19 0.33 -15.75
C GLN A 31 10.55 1.27 -14.59
N GLY A 32 11.00 0.66 -13.51
CA GLY A 32 11.51 1.29 -12.30
C GLY A 32 12.15 0.17 -11.51
N SER A 33 13.42 0.33 -11.14
CA SER A 33 14.17 -0.63 -10.34
C SER A 33 13.26 -1.32 -9.30
N PRO A 34 13.21 -2.66 -9.24
CA PRO A 34 12.30 -3.36 -8.35
C PRO A 34 12.50 -2.83 -6.93
N LYS A 35 11.45 -2.22 -6.38
CA LYS A 35 11.47 -1.79 -4.98
C LYS A 35 11.65 -3.06 -4.14
N GLN A 36 12.62 -3.03 -3.22
CA GLN A 36 12.94 -4.17 -2.38
C GLN A 36 12.86 -3.72 -0.91
N CYS A 37 12.25 -4.55 -0.07
CA CYS A 37 12.18 -4.28 1.36
C CYS A 37 13.58 -4.36 1.98
N SER A 38 14.03 -3.33 2.70
CA SER A 38 15.34 -3.32 3.35
C SER A 38 15.51 -4.39 4.43
N ASN A 39 14.43 -4.94 4.98
CA ASN A 39 14.50 -5.94 6.04
C ASN A 39 14.35 -7.38 5.55
N CYS A 40 13.34 -7.65 4.72
CA CYS A 40 13.02 -9.02 4.30
C CYS A 40 13.25 -9.26 2.82
N PHE A 41 13.77 -8.27 2.10
CA PHE A 41 14.16 -8.34 0.69
C PHE A 41 13.08 -8.85 -0.27
N VAL A 42 11.82 -8.77 0.15
CA VAL A 42 10.70 -9.14 -0.71
C VAL A 42 10.52 -8.04 -1.74
N ALA A 43 10.31 -8.42 -3.00
CA ALA A 43 9.94 -7.53 -4.10
C ALA A 43 8.42 -7.47 -4.33
N GLU A 44 7.69 -8.46 -3.78
CA GLU A 44 6.23 -8.53 -3.83
C GLU A 44 5.62 -8.03 -2.52
N THR A 45 4.88 -6.93 -2.56
CA THR A 45 4.06 -6.49 -1.44
C THR A 45 2.86 -5.69 -1.92
N CYS A 46 1.74 -5.82 -1.21
CA CYS A 46 0.52 -5.07 -1.52
C CYS A 46 0.69 -3.56 -1.25
N GLN A 47 1.63 -3.18 -0.37
CA GLN A 47 1.87 -1.78 -0.04
C GLN A 47 3.31 -1.55 0.40
N TRP A 48 3.98 -0.64 -0.31
CA TRP A 48 5.28 -0.11 0.07
C TRP A 48 5.13 1.02 1.09
N ARG A 49 6.01 1.04 2.10
CA ARG A 49 6.04 2.06 3.14
C ARG A 49 7.42 2.70 3.13
N ASN A 50 7.49 4.01 2.88
CA ASN A 50 8.71 4.78 3.07
C ASN A 50 8.83 5.15 4.54
N VAL A 51 9.82 4.59 5.22
CA VAL A 51 10.12 4.92 6.60
C VAL A 51 11.19 6.01 6.59
N ARG A 52 10.97 7.09 7.34
CA ARG A 52 11.92 8.21 7.46
C ARG A 52 13.13 7.86 8.35
N SER A 53 13.15 6.65 8.90
CA SER A 53 14.22 6.06 9.71
C SER A 53 15.30 5.40 8.83
N GLU A 54 16.41 5.00 9.44
CA GLU A 54 17.54 4.30 8.79
C GLU A 54 17.14 3.07 7.97
N ASN A 55 15.98 2.47 8.26
CA ASN A 55 15.46 1.28 7.62
C ASN A 55 14.99 1.50 6.16
N GLY A 56 14.91 2.74 5.67
CA GLY A 56 14.54 3.06 4.30
C GLY A 56 13.13 2.58 3.91
N ILE A 57 13.02 1.88 2.77
CA ILE A 57 11.73 1.37 2.25
C ILE A 57 11.43 -0.01 2.86
N LEU A 58 10.27 -0.15 3.51
CA LEU A 58 9.79 -1.41 4.05
C LEU A 58 8.53 -1.89 3.35
N CYS A 59 8.32 -3.21 3.34
CA CYS A 59 7.03 -3.78 3.01
C CYS A 59 6.03 -3.59 4.17
N ASN A 60 4.73 -3.72 3.89
CA ASN A 60 3.68 -3.52 4.90
C ASN A 60 3.89 -4.38 6.17
N ALA A 61 4.23 -5.67 6.01
CA ALA A 61 4.41 -6.56 7.16
C ALA A 61 5.59 -6.14 8.06
N CYS A 62 6.72 -5.72 7.47
CA CYS A 62 7.88 -5.27 8.24
C CYS A 62 7.61 -3.95 8.94
N PHE A 63 6.94 -3.01 8.27
CA PHE A 63 6.54 -1.74 8.84
C PHE A 63 5.61 -1.90 10.05
N ILE A 64 4.56 -2.72 9.92
CA ILE A 64 3.62 -2.95 11.02
C ILE A 64 4.30 -3.66 12.19
N TYR A 65 5.19 -4.64 11.92
CA TYR A 65 5.96 -5.30 12.96
C TYR A 65 6.86 -4.33 13.73
N GLN A 66 7.61 -3.50 13.00
CA GLN A 66 8.49 -2.50 13.61
C GLN A 66 7.69 -1.48 14.42
N ARG A 67 6.55 -0.99 13.91
CA ARG A 67 5.71 -0.03 14.63
C ARG A 67 5.18 -0.59 15.94
N LYS A 68 4.76 -1.86 15.93
CA LYS A 68 4.14 -2.56 17.07
C LYS A 68 5.18 -3.00 18.12
N TYR A 69 6.27 -3.64 17.69
CA TYR A 69 7.23 -4.27 18.59
C TYR A 69 8.51 -3.46 18.80
N LYS A 70 8.66 -2.34 18.08
CA LYS A 70 9.88 -1.49 18.06
C LYS A 70 11.16 -2.28 17.72
N LYS A 71 11.01 -3.42 17.05
CA LYS A 71 12.08 -4.36 16.70
C LYS A 71 11.96 -4.77 15.24
N THR A 72 13.08 -5.22 14.68
CA THR A 72 13.14 -5.79 13.33
C THR A 72 12.33 -7.08 13.26
N ARG A 73 11.64 -7.33 12.14
CA ARG A 73 10.85 -8.54 11.96
C ARG A 73 11.78 -9.76 11.95
N PRO A 74 11.58 -10.77 12.81
CA PRO A 74 12.46 -11.94 12.87
C PRO A 74 12.18 -12.89 11.70
N ILE A 75 13.21 -13.65 11.29
CA ILE A 75 13.17 -14.61 10.18
C ILE A 75 12.07 -15.66 10.39
N THR A 76 11.88 -16.15 11.61
CA THR A 76 10.83 -17.12 11.96
C THR A 76 9.42 -16.62 11.63
N ALA A 77 9.14 -15.34 11.84
CA ALA A 77 7.86 -14.74 11.44
C ALA A 77 7.72 -14.62 9.92
N MET A 78 8.83 -14.51 9.20
CA MET A 78 8.87 -14.50 7.73
C MET A 78 8.61 -15.88 7.16
N GLU A 79 9.26 -16.91 7.69
CA GLU A 79 9.09 -18.31 7.28
C GLU A 79 7.65 -18.76 7.46
N LYS A 80 7.04 -18.51 8.62
CA LYS A 80 5.62 -18.82 8.86
C LYS A 80 4.69 -18.23 7.81
N TYR A 81 4.97 -17.01 7.35
CA TYR A 81 4.19 -16.37 6.28
C TYR A 81 4.42 -17.06 4.93
N ARG A 82 5.68 -17.40 4.59
CA ARG A 82 6.03 -18.11 3.35
C ARG A 82 5.36 -19.49 3.30
N SER A 83 5.42 -20.27 4.37
CA SER A 83 4.76 -21.58 4.45
C SER A 83 3.25 -21.48 4.27
N LYS A 84 2.61 -20.46 4.88
CA LYS A 84 1.17 -20.21 4.71
C LYS A 84 0.81 -19.79 3.28
N LYS A 85 1.67 -19.03 2.59
CA LYS A 85 1.49 -18.66 1.17
C LYS A 85 1.58 -19.91 0.29
N ALA A 86 2.60 -20.75 0.51
CA ALA A 86 2.79 -22.00 -0.23
C ALA A 86 1.59 -22.95 -0.09
N HIS A 87 1.08 -23.14 1.13
CA HIS A 87 -0.09 -24.00 1.34
C HIS A 87 -1.36 -23.44 0.67
N ARG A 88 -1.56 -22.11 0.66
CA ARG A 88 -2.68 -21.51 -0.08
C ARG A 88 -2.57 -21.78 -1.58
N GLN A 89 -1.36 -21.70 -2.12
CA GLN A 89 -1.11 -21.96 -3.53
C GLN A 89 -1.35 -23.42 -3.91
N SER A 90 -0.94 -24.38 -3.07
CA SER A 90 -1.21 -25.80 -3.32
C SER A 90 -2.69 -26.19 -3.27
N ASN A 91 -3.55 -25.35 -2.69
CA ASN A 91 -4.99 -25.58 -2.60
C ASN A 91 -5.78 -24.73 -3.61
N SER A 92 -5.08 -24.03 -4.51
CA SER A 92 -5.66 -23.19 -5.56
C SER A 92 -5.51 -23.81 -6.97
N ASP A 93 -4.84 -24.96 -7.06
CA ASP A 93 -4.84 -25.89 -8.20
C ASP A 93 -5.90 -26.97 -7.96
#